data_AF-A0A136KJR2-F1
#
_entry.id   AF-A0A136KJR2-F1
#
_cell.length_a   1.000
_cell.length_b   1.000
_cell.length_c   1.000
_cell.angle_alpha   90.00
_cell.angle_beta   90.00
_cell.angle_gamma   90.00
#
_symmetry.space_group_name_H-M   'P 1'
#
loop_
_entity.id
_entity.type
_entity.pdbx_description
1 polymer ?
#
loop_
_entity_poly.entity_id
_entity_poly.type
_entity_poly.pdbx_seq_one_letter_code
_entity_poly.pdbx_strand_id
1 'polypeptide(L)'
;MLTVFAVVASVFLSVFAPLVAAQFYPQPGSPLSDPTQFVEPEPCASGQGNKPSSARQGSYCPNLASACIIDPELPPDQKKAIEDRCKKESEQYAASCAKNYSEWLADKNQNFWVEDPEITALGKGGERSRQFLLWVLTRTSIDDHPTILEVWKLSQNVALFFILIVALIMGLGIIIGRQNNLNLGIEVTPLVIRLAILIIFVMFSAQIVLLIIKLSDIIMEFFIRTLGVRELFNIFFC
;
A
#
# COMPACT_ATOMS: atom_id res chain seq x y z
N MET A 1 38.30 25.67 6.81
CA MET A 1 37.10 25.05 7.42
C MET A 1 35.80 25.72 6.95
N LEU A 2 35.71 27.05 6.94
CA LEU A 2 34.53 27.79 6.46
C LEU A 2 34.18 27.53 4.97
N THR A 3 35.20 27.40 4.12
CA THR A 3 35.05 27.15 2.68
C THR A 3 34.48 25.77 2.36
N VAL A 4 34.86 24.75 3.13
CA VAL A 4 34.33 23.38 2.95
C VAL A 4 32.86 23.32 3.36
N PHE A 5 32.48 24.00 4.45
CA PHE A 5 31.08 24.09 4.89
C PHE A 5 30.20 24.83 3.88
N ALA A 6 30.72 25.90 3.27
CA ALA A 6 29.99 26.66 2.26
C ALA A 6 29.76 25.85 0.96
N VAL A 7 30.76 25.07 0.53
CA VAL A 7 30.66 24.22 -0.67
C VAL A 7 29.72 23.04 -0.42
N VAL A 8 29.78 22.40 0.75
CA VAL A 8 28.85 21.32 1.11
C VAL A 8 27.41 21.86 1.20
N ALA A 9 27.21 23.03 1.81
CA ALA A 9 25.89 23.65 1.90
C ALA A 9 25.34 24.08 0.53
N SER A 10 26.18 24.59 -0.39
CA SER A 10 25.72 25.01 -1.72
C SER A 10 25.34 23.82 -2.61
N VAL A 11 26.07 22.71 -2.52
CA VAL A 11 25.72 21.47 -3.23
C VAL A 11 24.46 20.84 -2.65
N PHE A 12 24.26 20.93 -1.32
CA PHE A 12 23.03 20.45 -0.69
C PHE A 12 21.81 21.29 -1.09
N LEU A 13 21.92 22.62 -1.13
CA LEU A 13 20.81 23.49 -1.54
C LEU A 13 20.43 23.34 -3.01
N SER A 14 21.39 23.09 -3.91
CA SER A 14 21.10 22.94 -5.35
C SER A 14 20.44 21.60 -5.70
N VAL A 15 20.73 20.53 -4.94
CA VAL A 15 20.13 19.21 -5.18
C VAL A 15 18.71 19.11 -4.63
N PHE A 16 18.38 19.84 -3.56
CA PHE A 16 17.08 19.73 -2.88
C PHE A 16 16.09 20.89 -3.14
N ALA A 17 16.51 21.98 -3.81
CA ALA A 17 15.63 23.11 -4.13
C ALA A 17 14.45 22.83 -5.10
N PRO A 18 14.53 21.92 -6.11
CA PRO A 18 13.43 21.81 -7.07
C PRO A 18 12.20 21.01 -6.58
N LEU A 19 12.22 20.45 -5.36
CA LEU A 19 11.12 19.60 -4.88
C LEU A 19 9.90 20.35 -4.34
N VAL A 20 9.93 21.69 -4.25
CA VAL A 20 8.83 22.49 -3.68
C VAL A 20 7.84 23.00 -4.75
N ALA A 21 8.16 22.90 -6.06
CA ALA A 21 7.35 23.54 -7.11
C ALA A 21 6.41 22.62 -7.92
N ALA A 22 6.35 21.31 -7.64
CA ALA A 22 5.52 20.37 -8.41
C ALA A 22 4.43 19.71 -7.54
N GLN A 23 3.58 20.54 -6.91
CA GLN A 23 2.35 20.04 -6.28
C GLN A 23 1.20 20.04 -7.30
N PHE A 24 1.22 19.08 -8.23
CA PHE A 24 -0.01 18.59 -8.83
C PHE A 24 -0.42 17.34 -8.05
N TYR A 25 -1.09 17.53 -6.91
CA TYR A 25 -1.83 16.46 -6.26
C TYR A 25 -3.17 16.32 -6.98
N PRO A 26 -3.42 15.23 -7.73
CA PRO A 26 -4.79 14.88 -8.06
C PRO A 26 -5.54 14.59 -6.76
N GLN A 27 -6.75 15.14 -6.62
CA GLN A 27 -7.59 14.85 -5.46
C GLN A 27 -7.92 13.35 -5.42
N PRO A 28 -8.00 12.73 -4.22
CA PRO A 28 -8.44 11.36 -4.10
C PRO A 28 -9.85 11.21 -4.71
N GLY A 29 -9.94 10.51 -5.85
CA GLY A 29 -11.17 10.33 -6.63
C GLY A 29 -11.18 10.96 -8.02
N SER A 30 -10.20 11.77 -8.40
CA SER A 30 -10.08 12.21 -9.80
C SER A 30 -9.48 11.10 -10.67
N PRO A 31 -10.12 10.69 -11.78
CA PRO A 31 -9.53 9.74 -12.71
C PRO A 31 -8.23 10.32 -13.27
N LEU A 32 -7.12 9.61 -13.05
CA LEU A 32 -5.75 10.04 -13.39
C LEU A 32 -5.39 9.83 -14.87
N SER A 33 -6.37 9.59 -15.73
CA SER A 33 -6.14 9.35 -17.15
C SER A 33 -7.41 9.69 -17.93
N ASP A 34 -7.21 10.34 -19.06
CA ASP A 34 -8.21 10.54 -20.11
C ASP A 34 -9.00 9.23 -20.33
N PRO A 35 -10.32 9.20 -20.10
CA PRO A 35 -11.12 7.98 -20.22
C PRO A 35 -11.10 7.38 -21.63
N THR A 36 -10.59 8.12 -22.62
CA THR A 36 -10.40 7.66 -24.01
C THR A 36 -9.23 6.70 -24.20
N GLN A 37 -8.36 6.51 -23.19
CA GLN A 37 -7.25 5.53 -23.24
C GLN A 37 -7.56 4.18 -22.59
N PHE A 38 -8.78 3.96 -22.12
CA PHE A 38 -9.24 2.59 -21.86
C PHE A 38 -9.55 1.94 -23.20
N VAL A 39 -8.55 1.28 -23.78
CA VAL A 39 -8.79 0.28 -24.81
C VAL A 39 -9.51 -0.86 -24.11
N GLU A 40 -10.84 -0.83 -24.19
CA GLU A 40 -11.66 -1.98 -23.86
C GLU A 40 -11.21 -3.11 -24.81
N PRO A 41 -10.61 -4.20 -24.29
CA PRO A 41 -10.07 -5.23 -25.14
C PRO A 41 -11.20 -5.84 -25.97
N GLU A 42 -10.89 -6.17 -27.22
CA GLU A 42 -11.82 -6.89 -28.08
C GLU A 42 -12.28 -8.17 -27.36
N PRO A 43 -13.59 -8.42 -27.25
CA PRO A 43 -14.09 -9.58 -26.53
C PRO A 43 -13.46 -10.85 -27.12
N CYS A 44 -12.82 -11.64 -26.26
CA CYS A 44 -12.15 -12.86 -26.66
C CYS A 44 -13.13 -13.74 -27.45
N ALA A 45 -12.74 -14.22 -28.61
CA ALA A 45 -13.44 -15.30 -29.34
C ALA A 45 -13.26 -16.68 -28.65
N SER A 46 -13.03 -16.69 -27.34
CA SER A 46 -12.90 -17.88 -26.51
C SER A 46 -14.24 -18.16 -25.86
N GLY A 47 -14.79 -19.32 -26.23
CA GLY A 47 -16.12 -19.73 -25.86
C GLY A 47 -17.16 -19.04 -26.72
N GLN A 48 -17.69 -19.76 -27.71
CA GLN A 48 -19.11 -19.60 -27.97
C GLN A 48 -19.82 -19.85 -26.64
N GLY A 49 -20.07 -18.77 -25.90
CA GLY A 49 -21.10 -18.72 -24.88
C GLY A 49 -22.38 -19.04 -25.61
N ASN A 50 -22.64 -20.35 -25.76
CA ASN A 50 -23.90 -20.85 -26.25
C ASN A 50 -24.94 -20.12 -25.43
N LYS A 51 -25.94 -19.59 -26.15
CA LYS A 51 -27.15 -18.97 -25.60
C LYS A 51 -27.43 -19.57 -24.23
N PRO A 52 -27.62 -18.76 -23.18
CA PRO A 52 -27.87 -19.28 -21.85
C PRO A 52 -28.87 -20.42 -21.96
N SER A 53 -28.42 -21.64 -21.67
CA SER A 53 -29.30 -22.80 -21.65
C SER A 53 -30.53 -22.40 -20.84
N SER A 54 -31.73 -22.69 -21.33
CA SER A 54 -32.98 -22.41 -20.61
C SER A 54 -33.04 -23.12 -19.24
N ALA A 55 -32.04 -23.95 -18.91
CA ALA A 55 -31.81 -24.55 -17.61
C ALA A 55 -30.91 -23.73 -16.66
N ARG A 56 -30.41 -22.55 -17.07
CA ARG A 56 -29.67 -21.64 -16.16
C ARG A 56 -30.60 -21.19 -15.05
N GLN A 57 -30.45 -21.79 -13.88
CA GLN A 57 -31.14 -21.35 -12.67
C GLN A 57 -30.73 -19.90 -12.41
N GLY A 58 -31.72 -19.09 -12.02
CA GLY A 58 -31.52 -17.67 -11.70
C GLY A 58 -30.44 -17.47 -10.64
N SER A 59 -30.10 -16.20 -10.40
CA SER A 59 -29.16 -15.74 -9.38
C SER A 59 -28.93 -16.74 -8.23
N TYR A 60 -27.72 -17.28 -8.09
CA TYR A 60 -27.40 -18.14 -6.96
C TYR A 60 -27.17 -17.26 -5.75
N CYS A 61 -28.18 -17.04 -4.92
CA CYS A 61 -27.90 -16.46 -3.62
C CYS A 61 -27.41 -17.53 -2.66
N PRO A 62 -26.11 -17.49 -2.28
CA PRO A 62 -25.54 -18.51 -1.43
C PRO A 62 -26.32 -18.57 -0.13
N ASN A 63 -26.71 -19.78 0.27
CA ASN A 63 -27.21 -19.98 1.61
C ASN A 63 -26.02 -19.88 2.57
N LEU A 64 -25.86 -18.71 3.18
CA LEU A 64 -24.77 -18.46 4.15
C LEU A 64 -24.87 -19.38 5.38
N ALA A 65 -26.04 -19.94 5.69
CA ALA A 65 -26.20 -20.85 6.82
C ALA A 65 -25.39 -22.14 6.64
N SER A 66 -25.21 -22.63 5.41
CA SER A 66 -24.36 -23.81 5.16
C SER A 66 -22.86 -23.52 5.24
N ALA A 67 -22.46 -22.24 5.21
CA ALA A 67 -21.07 -21.82 5.35
C ALA A 67 -20.69 -21.50 6.80
N CYS A 68 -21.62 -21.59 7.75
CA CYS A 68 -21.32 -21.37 9.16
C CYS A 68 -20.48 -22.50 9.74
N ILE A 69 -19.22 -22.19 10.03
CA ILE A 69 -18.29 -23.07 10.72
C ILE A 69 -18.62 -23.00 12.22
N ILE A 70 -19.08 -24.12 12.76
CA ILE A 70 -19.40 -24.27 14.18
C ILE A 70 -18.33 -25.14 14.81
N ASP A 71 -17.67 -24.63 15.83
CA ASP A 71 -16.69 -25.38 16.60
C ASP A 71 -17.38 -26.58 17.29
N PRO A 72 -16.89 -27.81 17.08
CA PRO A 72 -17.45 -29.00 17.72
C PRO A 72 -17.29 -29.02 19.25
N GLU A 73 -16.39 -28.24 19.85
CA GLU A 73 -16.12 -28.23 21.29
C GLU A 73 -17.06 -27.30 22.10
N LEU A 74 -17.93 -26.55 21.42
CA LEU A 74 -18.81 -25.59 22.08
C LEU A 74 -19.96 -26.25 22.86
N PRO A 75 -20.37 -25.68 24.02
CA PRO A 75 -21.56 -26.14 24.76
C PRO A 75 -22.83 -26.13 23.88
N PRO A 76 -23.77 -27.07 24.08
CA PRO A 76 -24.94 -27.25 23.20
C PRO A 76 -25.83 -26.00 23.12
N ASP A 77 -25.94 -25.24 24.22
CA ASP A 77 -26.73 -24.01 24.25
C ASP A 77 -26.09 -22.90 23.40
N GLN A 78 -24.76 -22.81 23.38
CA GLN A 78 -24.03 -21.83 22.56
C GLN A 78 -24.05 -22.23 21.08
N LYS A 79 -23.93 -23.53 20.80
CA LYS A 79 -24.03 -24.08 19.45
C LYS A 79 -25.36 -23.69 18.79
N LYS A 80 -26.47 -23.91 19.49
CA LYS A 80 -27.81 -23.56 19.01
C LYS A 80 -27.98 -22.05 18.79
N ALA A 81 -27.44 -21.22 19.69
CA ALA A 81 -27.49 -19.77 19.54
C ALA A 81 -26.73 -19.27 18.29
N ILE A 82 -25.59 -19.90 17.96
CA ILE A 82 -24.81 -19.58 16.76
C ILE A 82 -25.54 -20.04 15.50
N GLU A 83 -26.11 -21.25 15.49
CA GLU A 83 -26.95 -21.75 14.38
C GLU A 83 -28.13 -20.82 14.09
N ASP A 84 -28.86 -20.40 15.14
CA ASP A 84 -29.99 -19.50 15.02
C ASP A 84 -29.58 -18.12 14.49
N ARG A 85 -28.41 -17.61 14.91
CA ARG A 85 -27.85 -16.34 14.40
C ARG A 85 -27.49 -16.46 12.92
N CYS A 86 -26.78 -17.51 12.54
CA CYS A 86 -26.39 -17.81 11.17
C CYS A 86 -27.60 -17.91 10.24
N LYS A 87 -28.66 -18.57 10.71
CA LYS A 87 -29.90 -18.69 9.94
C LYS A 87 -30.54 -17.33 9.70
N LYS A 88 -30.65 -16.48 10.73
CA LYS A 88 -31.21 -15.12 10.60
C LYS A 88 -30.39 -14.26 9.64
N GLU A 89 -29.07 -14.29 9.73
CA GLU A 89 -28.18 -13.55 8.83
C GLU A 89 -28.32 -14.05 7.38
N SER A 90 -28.44 -15.36 7.18
CA SER A 90 -28.66 -15.94 5.85
C SER A 90 -29.99 -15.53 5.23
N GLU A 91 -31.07 -15.47 6.03
CA GLU A 91 -32.40 -15.04 5.57
C GLU A 91 -32.38 -13.55 5.22
N GLN A 92 -31.69 -12.72 6.02
CA GLN A 92 -31.52 -11.30 5.74
C GLN A 92 -30.71 -11.05 4.46
N TYR A 93 -29.63 -11.82 4.25
CA TYR A 93 -28.84 -11.73 3.02
C TYR A 93 -29.63 -12.19 1.80
N ALA A 94 -30.36 -13.31 1.91
CA ALA A 94 -31.21 -13.82 0.84
C ALA A 94 -32.35 -12.87 0.48
N ALA A 95 -32.81 -12.02 1.42
CA ALA A 95 -33.79 -10.98 1.13
C ALA A 95 -33.19 -9.80 0.32
N SER A 96 -31.88 -9.59 0.38
CA SER A 96 -31.17 -8.54 -0.39
C SER A 96 -30.78 -8.98 -1.81
N CYS A 97 -31.24 -10.14 -2.24
CA CYS A 97 -30.85 -10.77 -3.47
C CYS A 97 -31.87 -10.60 -4.58
N ALA A 98 -31.41 -10.16 -5.75
CA ALA A 98 -32.22 -10.15 -6.96
C ALA A 98 -32.36 -11.58 -7.48
N LYS A 99 -33.58 -12.04 -7.81
CA LYS A 99 -33.86 -13.42 -8.29
C LYS A 99 -33.51 -13.63 -9.75
N ASN A 100 -33.46 -12.54 -10.51
CA ASN A 100 -33.18 -12.53 -11.94
C ASN A 100 -32.53 -11.21 -12.35
N TYR A 101 -31.89 -11.22 -13.52
CA TYR A 101 -31.09 -10.10 -14.01
C TYR A 101 -31.90 -8.79 -14.18
N SER A 102 -33.18 -8.92 -14.56
CA SER A 102 -34.09 -7.78 -14.68
C SER A 102 -34.36 -7.08 -13.35
N GLU A 103 -34.46 -7.83 -12.25
CA GLU A 103 -34.68 -7.29 -10.90
C GLU A 103 -33.42 -6.57 -10.39
N TRP A 104 -32.24 -7.12 -10.68
CA TRP A 104 -30.97 -6.45 -10.39
C TRP A 104 -30.75 -5.16 -11.20
N LEU A 105 -31.17 -5.13 -12.47
CA LEU A 105 -31.10 -3.91 -13.28
C LEU A 105 -31.99 -2.79 -12.72
N ALA A 106 -33.13 -3.15 -12.11
CA ALA A 106 -34.03 -2.20 -11.47
C ALA A 106 -33.46 -1.68 -10.14
N ASP A 107 -32.73 -2.50 -9.39
CA ASP A 107 -32.07 -2.13 -8.15
C ASP A 107 -30.65 -2.70 -8.06
N LYS A 108 -29.67 -1.87 -8.45
CA LYS A 108 -28.24 -2.23 -8.45
C LYS A 108 -27.66 -2.45 -7.05
N ASN A 109 -28.39 -2.11 -5.98
CA ASN A 109 -27.96 -2.38 -4.61
C ASN A 109 -28.21 -3.83 -4.18
N GLN A 110 -28.95 -4.61 -4.97
CA GLN A 110 -29.21 -6.01 -4.69
C GLN A 110 -28.03 -6.89 -5.12
N ASN A 111 -27.80 -7.97 -4.37
CA ASN A 111 -26.78 -8.96 -4.68
C ASN A 111 -27.26 -9.84 -5.84
N PHE A 112 -26.48 -9.91 -6.92
CA PHE A 112 -26.75 -10.76 -8.07
C PHE A 112 -25.52 -11.60 -8.39
N TRP A 113 -25.60 -12.89 -8.07
CA TRP A 113 -24.53 -13.86 -8.28
C TRP A 113 -24.93 -14.82 -9.39
N VAL A 114 -24.09 -14.97 -10.40
CA VAL A 114 -24.30 -15.93 -11.49
C VAL A 114 -23.17 -16.93 -11.43
N GLU A 115 -23.50 -18.22 -11.36
CA GLU A 115 -22.51 -19.25 -11.61
C GLU A 115 -22.13 -19.19 -13.09
N ASP A 116 -20.86 -18.93 -13.34
CA ASP A 116 -20.27 -19.05 -14.66
C ASP A 116 -19.60 -20.45 -14.77
N PRO A 117 -20.24 -21.40 -15.47
CA PRO A 117 -19.74 -22.77 -15.61
C PRO A 117 -18.61 -22.88 -16.64
N GLU A 118 -18.33 -21.84 -17.43
CA GLU A 118 -17.30 -21.89 -18.48
C GLU A 118 -15.92 -21.45 -17.99
N ILE A 119 -15.83 -20.78 -16.83
CA ILE A 119 -14.54 -20.40 -16.24
C ILE A 119 -13.98 -21.57 -15.42
N THR A 120 -13.01 -22.29 -15.99
CA THR A 120 -12.19 -23.27 -15.27
C THR A 120 -11.59 -22.65 -14.00
N ALA A 121 -11.24 -23.45 -12.99
CA ALA A 121 -10.58 -22.95 -11.79
C ALA A 121 -9.30 -22.14 -12.11
N LEU A 122 -8.64 -22.46 -13.24
CA LEU A 122 -7.54 -21.67 -13.78
C LEU A 122 -7.99 -20.28 -14.25
N GLY A 123 -9.08 -20.15 -15.00
CA GLY A 123 -9.59 -18.84 -15.45
C GLY A 123 -10.05 -17.94 -14.30
N LYS A 124 -10.64 -18.51 -13.24
CA LYS A 124 -10.96 -17.75 -12.01
C LYS A 124 -9.71 -17.27 -11.27
N GLY A 125 -8.65 -18.07 -11.25
CA GLY A 125 -7.34 -17.66 -10.71
C GLY A 125 -6.66 -16.60 -11.57
N GLY A 126 -6.78 -16.73 -12.90
CA GLY A 126 -6.27 -15.78 -13.88
C GLY A 126 -6.90 -14.40 -13.75
N GLU A 127 -8.23 -14.31 -13.68
CA GLU A 127 -8.92 -13.03 -13.54
C GLU A 127 -8.64 -12.36 -12.19
N ARG A 128 -8.54 -13.12 -11.09
CA ARG A 128 -8.12 -12.56 -9.78
C ARG A 128 -6.70 -12.02 -9.82
N SER A 129 -5.79 -12.72 -10.49
CA SER A 129 -4.40 -12.29 -10.66
C SER A 129 -4.32 -11.03 -11.54
N ARG A 130 -5.13 -10.96 -12.61
CA ARG A 130 -5.23 -9.78 -13.46
C ARG A 130 -5.77 -8.58 -12.70
N GLN A 131 -6.82 -8.75 -11.90
CA GLN A 131 -7.36 -7.69 -11.05
C GLN A 131 -6.36 -7.25 -9.98
N PHE A 132 -5.62 -8.19 -9.38
CA PHE A 132 -4.57 -7.86 -8.42
C PHE A 132 -3.43 -7.06 -9.07
N LEU A 133 -2.91 -7.52 -10.21
CA LEU A 133 -1.88 -6.81 -10.96
C LEU A 133 -2.38 -5.43 -11.40
N LEU A 134 -3.58 -5.34 -11.98
CA LEU A 134 -4.16 -4.05 -12.34
C LEU A 134 -4.25 -3.12 -11.14
N TRP A 135 -4.69 -3.62 -9.98
CA TRP A 135 -4.76 -2.83 -8.75
C TRP A 135 -3.38 -2.36 -8.28
N VAL A 136 -2.37 -3.24 -8.26
CA VAL A 136 -0.99 -2.90 -7.87
C VAL A 136 -0.36 -1.89 -8.83
N LEU A 137 -0.59 -2.03 -10.15
CA LEU A 137 -0.01 -1.16 -11.17
C LEU A 137 -0.72 0.19 -11.32
N THR A 138 -1.99 0.30 -10.89
CA THR A 138 -2.80 1.53 -11.01
C THR A 138 -2.87 2.35 -9.73
N ARG A 139 -2.58 1.76 -8.57
CA ARG A 139 -2.51 2.51 -7.30
C ARG A 139 -1.07 2.90 -6.99
N THR A 140 -0.87 4.17 -6.67
CA THR A 140 0.38 4.65 -6.10
C THR A 140 0.60 4.04 -4.72
N SER A 141 1.86 3.81 -4.36
CA SER A 141 2.27 3.37 -3.03
C SER A 141 1.75 4.36 -1.97
N ILE A 142 1.26 3.84 -0.83
CA ILE A 142 0.70 4.65 0.28
C ILE A 142 1.84 5.12 1.19
N ASP A 143 2.91 5.64 0.60
CA ASP A 143 4.16 5.86 1.30
C ASP A 143 4.33 7.32 1.77
N ASP A 144 3.50 8.23 1.25
CA ASP A 144 3.44 9.65 1.64
C ASP A 144 2.23 9.96 2.56
N HIS A 145 1.75 8.96 3.30
CA HIS A 145 0.63 9.16 4.20
C HIS A 145 1.07 9.93 5.46
N PRO A 146 0.34 10.98 5.89
CA PRO A 146 0.74 11.85 7.01
C PRO A 146 1.00 11.10 8.32
N THR A 147 0.29 9.99 8.56
CA THR A 147 0.49 9.15 9.75
C THR A 147 1.85 8.46 9.77
N ILE A 148 2.41 8.06 8.62
CA ILE A 148 3.73 7.43 8.54
C ILE A 148 4.80 8.47 8.87
N LEU A 149 4.64 9.70 8.37
CA LEU A 149 5.52 10.82 8.67
C LEU A 149 5.47 11.23 10.15
N GLU A 150 4.31 11.16 10.79
CA GLU A 150 4.16 11.44 12.22
C GLU A 150 4.91 10.43 13.09
N VAL A 151 4.79 9.13 12.78
CA VAL A 151 5.54 8.08 13.48
C VAL A 151 7.05 8.28 13.30
N TRP A 152 7.49 8.68 12.11
CA TRP A 152 8.89 9.03 11.85
C TRP A 152 9.34 10.23 12.67
N LYS A 153 8.57 11.33 12.71
CA LYS A 153 8.92 12.49 13.53
C LYS A 153 9.05 12.14 15.01
N LEU A 154 8.19 11.25 15.51
CA LEU A 154 8.30 10.75 16.89
C LEU A 154 9.62 10.01 17.12
N SER A 155 9.95 9.03 16.25
CA SER A 155 11.20 8.27 16.38
C SER A 155 12.44 9.16 16.23
N GLN A 156 12.39 10.13 15.32
CA GLN A 156 13.43 11.15 15.12
C GLN A 156 13.64 11.98 16.40
N ASN A 157 12.57 12.46 17.02
CA ASN A 157 12.67 13.25 18.26
C ASN A 157 13.26 12.45 19.42
N VAL A 158 12.87 11.18 19.56
CA VAL A 158 13.44 10.28 20.57
C VAL A 158 14.93 10.05 20.33
N ALA A 159 15.33 9.79 19.07
CA ALA A 159 16.73 9.62 18.72
C ALA A 159 17.56 10.89 19.01
N LEU A 160 17.05 12.07 18.62
CA LEU A 160 17.69 13.36 18.91
C LEU A 160 17.85 13.62 20.40
N PHE A 161 16.86 13.24 21.21
CA PHE A 161 16.94 13.35 22.67
C PHE A 161 18.07 12.50 23.25
N PHE A 162 18.24 11.25 22.81
CA PHE A 162 19.36 10.41 23.23
C PHE A 162 20.72 10.96 22.78
N ILE A 163 20.81 11.47 21.56
CA ILE A 163 22.04 12.09 21.04
C ILE A 163 22.42 13.30 21.89
N LEU A 164 21.44 14.10 22.32
CA LEU A 164 21.64 15.24 23.20
C LEU A 164 22.20 14.81 24.56
N ILE A 165 21.65 13.75 25.16
CA ILE A 165 22.17 13.19 26.42
C ILE A 165 23.62 12.75 26.27
N VAL A 166 23.93 12.02 25.20
CA VAL A 166 25.31 11.58 24.91
C VAL A 166 26.23 12.78 24.74
N ALA A 167 25.79 13.81 24.00
CA ALA A 167 26.55 15.04 23.82
C ALA A 167 26.80 15.79 25.14
N LEU A 168 25.83 15.79 26.07
CA LEU A 168 25.99 16.38 27.40
C LEU A 168 27.01 15.60 28.25
N ILE A 169 26.88 14.28 28.33
CA ILE A 169 27.83 13.42 29.07
C ILE A 169 29.24 13.59 28.52
N MET A 170 29.36 13.60 27.19
CA MET A 170 30.60 13.88 26.47
C MET A 170 31.19 15.25 26.86
N GLY A 171 30.38 16.30 26.81
CA GLY A 171 30.80 17.66 27.17
C GLY A 171 31.27 17.77 28.61
N LEU A 172 30.52 17.19 29.56
CA LEU A 172 30.89 17.10 30.97
C LEU A 172 32.21 16.33 31.17
N GLY A 173 32.37 15.19 30.48
CA GLY A 173 33.58 14.39 30.55
C GLY A 173 34.83 15.16 30.09
N ILE A 174 34.71 15.96 29.03
CA ILE A 174 35.81 16.82 28.54
C ILE A 174 36.15 17.91 29.57
N ILE A 175 35.15 18.56 30.15
CA ILE A 175 35.35 19.62 31.16
C ILE A 175 36.07 19.07 32.39
N ILE A 176 35.59 17.95 32.95
CA ILE A 176 36.18 17.31 34.14
C ILE A 176 37.59 16.77 33.82
N GLY A 177 37.78 16.15 32.65
CA GLY A 177 39.08 15.63 32.22
C GLY A 177 40.15 16.72 32.11
N ARG A 178 39.76 17.91 31.63
CA ARG A 178 40.67 19.07 31.55
C ARG A 178 41.06 19.61 32.92
N GLN A 179 40.14 19.58 33.90
CA GLN A 179 40.40 20.06 35.26
C GLN A 179 41.35 19.14 36.05
N ASN A 180 41.35 17.84 35.76
CA ASN A 180 42.20 16.86 36.44
C ASN A 180 43.60 16.69 35.83
N ASN A 181 44.01 17.56 34.89
CA ASN A 181 45.29 17.45 34.15
C ASN A 181 45.54 16.05 33.54
N LEU A 182 44.46 15.31 33.26
CA LEU A 182 44.53 14.08 32.48
C LEU A 182 44.78 14.54 31.06
N ASN A 183 46.05 14.43 30.63
CA ASN A 183 46.48 14.69 29.26
C ASN A 183 45.98 13.54 28.36
N LEU A 184 44.66 13.37 28.34
CA LEU A 184 43.95 12.53 27.42
C LEU A 184 44.20 13.16 26.05
N GLY A 185 45.02 12.53 25.22
CA GLY A 185 45.24 12.89 23.80
C GLY A 185 43.98 12.72 22.94
N ILE A 186 42.82 13.02 23.51
CA ILE A 186 41.52 13.03 22.86
C ILE A 186 41.48 14.29 22.00
N GLU A 187 41.72 14.10 20.71
CA GLU A 187 41.38 15.10 19.73
C GLU A 187 39.86 15.33 19.78
N VAL A 188 39.44 16.48 20.31
CA VAL A 188 38.02 16.84 20.46
C VAL A 188 37.36 17.03 19.09
N THR A 189 38.15 17.45 18.09
CA THR A 189 37.71 17.75 16.73
C THR A 189 37.04 16.57 15.99
N PRO A 190 37.66 15.39 15.83
CA PRO A 190 37.03 14.26 15.15
C PRO A 190 35.75 13.80 15.85
N LEU A 191 35.66 13.99 17.16
CA LEU A 191 34.50 13.59 17.92
C LEU A 191 33.29 14.49 17.66
N VAL A 192 33.50 15.81 17.65
CA VAL A 192 32.44 16.78 17.33
C VAL A 192 31.93 16.56 15.89
N ILE A 193 32.83 16.25 14.95
CA ILE A 193 32.46 15.96 13.55
C ILE A 193 31.59 14.70 13.47
N ARG A 194 31.93 13.62 14.19
CA ARG A 194 31.11 12.40 14.23
C ARG A 194 29.71 12.67 14.78
N LEU A 195 29.61 13.45 15.86
CA LEU A 195 28.32 13.83 16.44
C LEU A 195 27.47 14.64 15.44
N ALA A 196 28.08 15.60 14.74
CA ALA A 196 27.38 16.42 13.75
C ALA A 196 26.86 15.58 12.57
N ILE A 197 27.68 14.66 12.05
CA ILE A 197 27.25 13.74 10.97
C ILE A 197 26.08 12.87 11.42
N LEU A 198 26.11 12.38 12.66
CA LEU A 198 25.04 11.55 13.21
C LEU A 198 23.73 12.32 13.32
N ILE A 199 23.75 13.57 13.78
CA ILE A 199 22.57 14.44 13.84
C ILE A 199 22.00 14.67 12.44
N ILE A 200 22.85 15.00 11.46
CA ILE A 200 22.44 15.20 10.07
C ILE A 200 21.80 13.92 9.53
N PHE A 201 22.43 12.76 9.76
CA PHE A 201 21.90 11.48 9.31
C PHE A 201 20.50 11.20 9.86
N VAL A 202 20.29 11.42 11.16
CA VAL A 202 18.97 11.24 11.79
C VAL A 202 17.93 12.19 11.19
N MET A 203 18.29 13.45 10.96
CA MET A 203 17.39 14.46 10.39
C MET A 203 16.95 14.13 8.96
N PHE A 204 17.83 13.53 8.15
CA PHE A 204 17.55 13.23 6.73
C PHE A 204 17.14 11.78 6.46
N SER A 205 17.20 10.90 7.46
CA SER A 205 16.92 9.47 7.33
C SER A 205 15.55 9.18 6.67
N ALA A 206 14.48 9.85 7.10
CA ALA A 206 13.15 9.69 6.52
C ALA A 206 13.10 10.08 5.03
N GLN A 207 13.76 11.18 4.66
CA GLN A 207 13.80 11.65 3.28
C GLN A 207 14.59 10.71 2.37
N ILE A 208 15.68 10.13 2.87
CA ILE A 208 16.46 9.13 2.13
C ILE A 208 15.59 7.91 1.82
N VAL A 209 14.84 7.41 2.79
CA VAL A 209 13.94 6.26 2.59
C VAL A 209 12.86 6.57 1.56
N LEU A 210 12.19 7.72 1.70
CA LEU A 210 11.15 8.15 0.75
C LEU A 210 11.70 8.34 -0.66
N LEU A 211 12.92 8.85 -0.80
CA LEU A 211 13.57 9.00 -2.10
C LEU A 211 13.79 7.64 -2.77
N ILE A 212 14.24 6.63 -2.02
CA ILE A 212 14.46 5.28 -2.56
C ILE A 212 13.14 4.67 -3.03
N ILE A 213 12.07 4.82 -2.26
CA ILE A 213 10.73 4.36 -2.62
C ILE A 213 10.26 5.04 -3.91
N LYS A 214 10.32 6.37 -3.98
CA LYS A 214 9.91 7.13 -5.18
C LYS A 214 10.74 6.74 -6.40
N LEU A 215 12.04 6.47 -6.22
CA LEU A 215 12.89 5.98 -7.29
C LEU A 215 12.43 4.60 -7.78
N SER A 216 12.04 3.70 -6.86
CA SER A 216 11.48 2.39 -7.20
C SER A 216 10.20 2.52 -8.02
N ASP A 217 9.31 3.43 -7.64
CA ASP A 217 8.06 3.68 -8.37
C ASP A 217 8.33 4.21 -9.79
N ILE A 218 9.27 5.15 -9.94
CA ILE A 218 9.69 5.67 -11.25
C ILE A 218 10.26 4.56 -12.12
N ILE A 219 11.10 3.68 -11.56
CA ILE A 219 11.66 2.54 -12.29
C ILE A 219 10.56 1.55 -12.69
N MET A 220 9.60 1.28 -11.81
CA MET A 220 8.47 0.40 -12.11
C MET A 220 7.61 0.97 -13.24
N GLU A 221 7.29 2.26 -13.19
CA GLU A 221 6.52 2.93 -14.25
C GLU A 221 7.29 2.94 -15.58
N PHE A 222 8.61 3.16 -15.53
CA PHE A 222 9.46 3.05 -16.71
C PHE A 222 9.37 1.66 -17.35
N PHE A 223 9.41 0.58 -16.55
CA PHE A 223 9.27 -0.78 -17.09
C PHE A 223 7.88 -1.03 -17.68
N ILE A 224 6.81 -0.59 -17.04
CA ILE A 224 5.44 -0.78 -17.54
C ILE A 224 5.24 -0.07 -18.89
N ARG A 225 5.69 1.19 -18.99
CA ARG A 225 5.50 2.02 -20.19
C ARG A 225 6.47 1.66 -21.32
N THR A 226 7.72 1.34 -21.01
CA THR A 226 8.78 1.17 -22.02
C THR A 226 8.90 -0.27 -22.52
N LEU A 227 8.65 -1.28 -21.67
CA LEU A 227 8.74 -2.70 -22.07
C LEU A 227 7.41 -3.27 -22.57
N GLY A 228 6.35 -2.46 -22.70
CA GLY A 228 5.07 -2.92 -23.24
C GLY A 228 4.44 -4.05 -22.42
N VAL A 229 4.73 -4.12 -21.12
CA VAL A 229 4.29 -5.22 -20.23
C VAL A 229 2.75 -5.33 -20.18
N ARG A 230 2.02 -4.25 -20.52
CA ARG A 230 0.57 -4.29 -20.76
C ARG A 230 0.16 -5.31 -21.83
N GLU A 231 0.95 -5.47 -22.89
CA GLU A 231 0.68 -6.44 -23.96
C GLU A 231 1.06 -7.87 -23.55
N LEU A 232 2.09 -8.02 -22.71
CA LEU A 232 2.56 -9.31 -22.18
C LEU A 232 1.61 -9.93 -21.15
N PHE A 233 0.86 -9.10 -20.40
CA PHE A 233 -0.20 -9.57 -19.50
C PHE A 233 -1.60 -9.60 -20.15
N ASN A 234 -1.70 -9.27 -21.45
CA ASN A 234 -2.89 -9.51 -22.27
C ASN A 234 -2.93 -10.95 -22.83
N ILE A 235 -2.15 -11.87 -22.26
CA ILE A 235 -2.28 -13.30 -22.54
C ILE A 235 -3.44 -13.79 -21.69
N PHE A 236 -4.63 -13.77 -22.27
CA PHE A 236 -5.81 -14.38 -21.69
C PHE A 236 -5.55 -15.88 -21.49
N PHE A 237 -5.60 -16.35 -20.24
CA PHE A 237 -5.84 -17.76 -19.96
C PHE A 237 -7.29 -18.06 -20.32
N CYS A 238 -7.52 -18.29 -21.61
CA CYS A 238 -8.75 -18.90 -22.12
C CYS A 238 -8.72 -20.41 -21.83
#